data_AF-A0A381VJ56-F1
#
_entry.id   AF-A0A381VJ56-F1
#
_cell.length_a   1.000
_cell.length_b   1.000
_cell.length_c   1.000
_cell.angle_alpha   90.00
_cell.angle_beta   90.00
_cell.angle_gamma   90.00
#
_symmetry.space_group_name_H-M   'P 1'
#
loop_
_entity.id
_entity.type
_entity.pdbx_description
1 polymer ?
#
loop_
_entity_poly.entity_id
_entity_poly.type
_entity_poly.pdbx_seq_one_letter_code
_entity_poly.pdbx_strand_id
1 'polypeptide(L)'
;MMAVHPVIDRLQAELDARATALRPPEVVMQPEMLGAARLTRYSFSRTMLRRAVADGWTAGLVRQDLDEEGRGESIYRVDTGTHRFSFVAFTTTIDESAHTDRVIAERWEVAAVLVDGDVTDDLLETLRVEVPAQEEARLDPRILSLTRGNRSVRFFQYLVDALAGGGQPDPDHVGDAGYILRSTAFYANGKFGMRSFAGYPADHPFRVPYRAQFVTAWMFRELGYDMVEHCARVRGGDLAVGFTGGWRRFFGLGNATGLGLVPYAFKHLRVLDAWVGVREVALADVRGRAGDPASADRLAWWIGRAARHFTSGTTDDCHPFLNPAALVPVLDGIAATWGRVAGGDLPFDALYRWAEAEGPETAEMVVSLLLELHDGDDDLFDDLFLVDEHAAADPATTVGETRRLLDERFGWLEALELDGADADVFWWVVSDNTEEPRRARRSRLAPERRDVAIDVALRLWRFRSNLVEADGATPVQGVLVDHPEHRQAFERLHASDRRYCEPRDNACAAGYLPLQIQRFQLAMYGMDNFKPKSTDWLRVTLFQGAPRLDDLGPDTTDDWVLPPRPGMAENPSAPQDRRSP
;
A
#
# COMPACT_ATOMS: atom_id res chain seq x y z
N MET A 1 -13.32 -25.34 -21.49
CA MET A 1 -13.57 -24.03 -22.11
C MET A 1 -14.54 -23.26 -21.23
N MET A 2 -14.03 -22.60 -20.19
CA MET A 2 -14.84 -21.60 -19.48
C MET A 2 -14.91 -20.38 -20.40
N ALA A 3 -16.13 -19.92 -20.68
CA ALA A 3 -16.33 -18.68 -21.40
C ALA A 3 -15.75 -17.54 -20.57
N VAL A 4 -14.59 -17.03 -20.99
CA VAL A 4 -14.05 -15.76 -20.51
C VAL A 4 -15.00 -14.71 -21.06
N HIS A 5 -15.93 -14.22 -20.25
CA HIS A 5 -16.60 -12.97 -20.57
C HIS A 5 -15.51 -11.93 -20.79
N PRO A 6 -15.47 -11.22 -21.92
CA PRO A 6 -14.57 -10.09 -22.04
C PRO A 6 -15.03 -9.10 -20.98
N VAL A 7 -14.26 -9.02 -19.89
CA VAL A 7 -14.38 -7.89 -18.99
C VAL A 7 -14.05 -6.71 -19.89
N ILE A 8 -15.08 -5.95 -20.28
CA ILE A 8 -14.86 -4.59 -20.79
C ILE A 8 -13.96 -3.97 -19.75
N ASP A 9 -12.75 -3.58 -20.16
CA ASP A 9 -11.79 -2.97 -19.26
C ASP A 9 -12.36 -1.61 -18.83
N ARG A 10 -13.18 -1.65 -17.78
CA ARG A 10 -13.99 -0.52 -17.31
C ARG A 10 -13.09 0.65 -16.97
N LEU A 11 -11.91 0.37 -16.42
CA LEU A 11 -10.93 1.39 -16.15
C LEU A 11 -10.51 2.13 -17.42
N GLN A 12 -10.21 1.44 -18.51
CA GLN A 12 -9.84 2.14 -19.75
C GLN A 12 -11.00 2.99 -20.27
N ALA A 13 -12.25 2.52 -20.15
CA ALA A 13 -13.41 3.34 -20.53
C ALA A 13 -13.53 4.61 -19.66
N GLU A 14 -13.34 4.50 -18.34
CA GLU A 14 -13.35 5.64 -17.42
C GLU A 14 -12.19 6.63 -17.68
N LEU A 15 -11.01 6.11 -18.03
CA LEU A 15 -9.84 6.90 -18.42
C LEU A 15 -10.05 7.62 -19.76
N ASP A 16 -10.57 6.92 -20.77
CA ASP A 16 -10.84 7.49 -22.09
C ASP A 16 -11.91 8.59 -22.02
N ALA A 17 -12.95 8.39 -21.21
CA ALA A 17 -13.98 9.40 -20.96
C ALA A 17 -13.41 10.71 -20.36
N ARG A 18 -12.23 10.65 -19.74
CA ARG A 18 -11.55 11.77 -19.08
C ARG A 18 -10.23 12.15 -19.73
N ALA A 19 -9.94 11.65 -20.93
CA ALA A 19 -8.59 11.68 -21.53
C ALA A 19 -7.92 13.07 -21.52
N THR A 20 -8.69 14.16 -21.64
CA THR A 20 -8.19 15.54 -21.65
C THR A 20 -7.94 16.15 -20.27
N ALA A 21 -8.44 15.53 -19.20
CA ALA A 21 -8.31 15.99 -17.81
C ALA A 21 -7.31 15.16 -16.99
N LEU A 22 -6.96 13.97 -17.47
CA LEU A 22 -5.95 13.11 -16.85
C LEU A 22 -4.56 13.75 -16.89
N ARG A 23 -3.75 13.50 -15.86
CA ARG A 23 -2.33 13.86 -15.90
C ARG A 23 -1.59 12.95 -16.90
N PRO A 24 -0.65 13.48 -17.69
CA PRO A 24 0.09 12.68 -18.65
C PRO A 24 0.97 11.64 -17.94
N PRO A 25 1.13 10.41 -18.49
CA PRO A 25 2.01 9.40 -17.91
C PRO A 25 3.47 9.83 -17.85
N GLU A 26 3.89 10.79 -18.69
CA GLU A 26 5.20 11.46 -18.64
C GLU A 26 5.48 12.15 -17.30
N VAL A 27 4.43 12.54 -16.58
CA VAL A 27 4.50 13.16 -15.26
C VAL A 27 4.24 12.12 -14.17
N VAL A 28 3.12 11.39 -14.28
CA VAL A 28 2.66 10.51 -13.18
C VAL A 28 3.59 9.31 -12.97
N MET A 29 4.17 8.77 -14.05
CA MET A 29 4.99 7.56 -13.98
C MET A 29 6.47 7.83 -13.71
N GLN A 30 6.85 9.09 -13.46
CA GLN A 30 8.21 9.43 -13.04
C GLN A 30 8.48 8.93 -11.61
N PRO A 31 9.70 8.49 -11.30
CA PRO A 31 10.04 7.94 -9.99
C PRO A 31 9.69 8.89 -8.84
N GLU A 32 10.04 10.17 -8.95
CA GLU A 32 9.81 11.17 -7.91
C GLU A 32 8.32 11.47 -7.71
N MET A 33 7.51 11.38 -8.76
CA MET A 33 6.06 11.57 -8.67
C MET A 33 5.39 10.35 -8.01
N LEU A 34 5.74 9.14 -8.46
CA LEU A 34 5.28 7.90 -7.84
C LEU A 34 5.68 7.84 -6.35
N GLY A 35 6.92 8.18 -6.04
CA GLY A 35 7.43 8.16 -4.67
C GLY A 35 7.05 9.35 -3.80
N ALA A 36 6.41 10.39 -4.37
CA ALA A 36 5.74 11.42 -3.60
C ALA A 36 4.30 11.03 -3.19
N ALA A 37 3.76 9.95 -3.77
CA ALA A 37 2.41 9.48 -3.48
C ALA A 37 2.14 9.34 -1.98
N ARG A 38 0.89 9.64 -1.63
CA ARG A 38 0.35 9.50 -0.27
C ARG A 38 -0.92 8.68 -0.32
N LEU A 39 -1.28 8.12 0.83
CA LEU A 39 -2.58 7.47 0.97
C LEU A 39 -3.70 8.43 0.56
N THR A 40 -4.75 7.85 0.02
CA THR A 40 -5.99 8.54 -0.38
C THR A 40 -7.18 7.73 0.10
N ARG A 41 -8.41 8.26 -0.01
CA ARG A 41 -9.63 7.47 0.23
C ARG A 41 -9.78 6.20 -0.62
N TYR A 42 -8.99 6.05 -1.70
CA TYR A 42 -8.97 4.86 -2.57
C TYR A 42 -7.87 3.86 -2.21
N SER A 43 -7.12 4.12 -1.15
CA SER A 43 -6.17 3.13 -0.64
C SER A 43 -6.91 1.90 -0.11
N PHE A 44 -6.35 0.71 -0.26
CA PHE A 44 -7.03 -0.54 0.07
C PHE A 44 -7.48 -0.63 1.54
N SER A 45 -6.73 -0.06 2.50
CA SER A 45 -7.16 0.01 3.90
C SER A 45 -8.39 0.88 4.11
N ARG A 46 -8.52 1.97 3.34
CA ARG A 46 -9.64 2.92 3.36
C ARG A 46 -10.88 2.32 2.71
N THR A 47 -10.75 1.76 1.51
CA THR A 47 -11.87 1.12 0.80
C THR A 47 -12.39 -0.10 1.57
N MET A 48 -11.51 -0.88 2.19
CA MET A 48 -11.91 -2.01 3.03
C MET A 48 -12.76 -1.56 4.23
N LEU A 49 -12.32 -0.56 5.00
CA LEU A 49 -13.09 -0.09 6.16
C LEU A 49 -14.39 0.60 5.75
N ARG A 50 -14.36 1.41 4.67
CA ARG A 50 -15.58 2.04 4.15
C ARG A 50 -16.61 1.00 3.71
N ARG A 51 -16.16 -0.08 3.05
CA ARG A 51 -17.02 -1.22 2.72
C ARG A 51 -17.54 -1.93 3.96
N ALA A 52 -16.70 -2.15 4.97
CA ALA A 52 -17.12 -2.76 6.22
C ALA A 52 -18.25 -1.97 6.90
N VAL A 53 -18.19 -0.63 6.87
CA VAL A 53 -19.25 0.24 7.39
C VAL A 53 -20.50 0.17 6.52
N ALA A 54 -20.36 0.37 5.21
CA ALA A 54 -21.48 0.40 4.27
C ALA A 54 -22.29 -0.90 4.27
N ASP A 55 -21.60 -2.04 4.35
CA ASP A 55 -22.22 -3.38 4.36
C ASP A 55 -22.63 -3.82 5.78
N GLY A 56 -22.44 -2.98 6.80
CA GLY A 56 -22.85 -3.27 8.18
C GLY A 56 -22.11 -4.45 8.81
N TRP A 57 -20.82 -4.59 8.54
CA TRP A 57 -20.01 -5.65 9.15
C TRP A 57 -19.97 -5.49 10.67
N THR A 58 -19.85 -6.62 11.37
CA THR A 58 -19.59 -6.65 12.81
C THR A 58 -18.29 -7.38 13.08
N ALA A 59 -17.55 -6.94 14.08
CA ALA A 59 -16.34 -7.61 14.51
C ALA A 59 -16.20 -7.57 16.03
N GLY A 60 -15.50 -8.54 16.60
CA GLY A 60 -15.24 -8.54 18.04
C GLY A 60 -14.43 -9.73 18.52
N LEU A 61 -13.92 -9.60 19.74
CA LEU A 61 -13.19 -10.67 20.43
C LEU A 61 -14.15 -11.80 20.83
N VAL A 62 -13.81 -13.03 20.45
CA VAL A 62 -14.57 -14.25 20.78
C VAL A 62 -13.96 -14.96 21.97
N ARG A 63 -12.64 -15.11 21.97
CA ARG A 63 -11.89 -15.78 23.03
C ARG A 63 -10.53 -15.11 23.19
N GLN A 64 -10.12 -14.91 24.44
CA GLN A 64 -8.77 -14.51 24.79
C GLN A 64 -8.32 -15.30 26.00
N ASP A 65 -7.16 -15.94 25.87
CA ASP A 65 -6.50 -16.70 26.93
C ASP A 65 -5.03 -16.30 26.92
N LEU A 66 -4.69 -15.35 27.78
CA LEU A 66 -3.37 -14.73 27.85
C LEU A 66 -2.84 -14.75 29.28
N ASP A 67 -1.56 -15.06 29.47
CA ASP A 67 -0.86 -14.95 30.75
C ASP A 67 -0.54 -13.48 31.11
N GLU A 68 0.17 -13.27 32.22
CA GLU A 68 0.56 -11.94 32.70
C GLU A 68 1.55 -11.22 31.76
N GLU A 69 2.31 -11.97 30.98
CA GLU A 69 3.18 -11.46 29.92
C GLU A 69 2.49 -11.36 28.56
N GLY A 70 1.20 -11.66 28.45
CA GLY A 70 0.45 -11.62 27.19
C GLY A 70 0.80 -12.76 26.23
N ARG A 71 1.29 -13.90 26.72
CA ARG A 71 1.46 -15.13 25.93
C ARG A 71 0.18 -15.94 25.94
N GLY A 72 -0.14 -16.58 24.83
CA GLY A 72 -1.32 -17.45 24.70
C GLY A 72 -1.99 -17.28 23.35
N GLU A 73 -3.32 -17.22 23.36
CA GLU A 73 -4.12 -17.16 22.13
C GLU A 73 -5.27 -16.16 22.20
N SER A 74 -5.63 -15.61 21.04
CA SER A 74 -6.80 -14.76 20.87
C SER A 74 -7.51 -15.09 19.56
N ILE A 75 -8.84 -15.14 19.61
CA ILE A 75 -9.70 -15.40 18.46
C ILE A 75 -10.70 -14.27 18.35
N TYR A 76 -10.72 -13.63 17.18
CA TYR A 76 -11.64 -12.58 16.81
C TYR A 76 -12.53 -13.07 15.68
N ARG A 77 -13.75 -12.55 15.62
CA ARG A 77 -14.68 -12.82 14.53
C ARG A 77 -14.93 -11.56 13.74
N VAL A 78 -15.04 -11.70 12.42
CA VAL A 78 -15.60 -10.71 11.51
C VAL A 78 -16.79 -11.34 10.81
N ASP A 79 -17.96 -10.70 10.89
CA ASP A 79 -19.19 -11.13 10.23
C ASP A 79 -19.61 -10.05 9.24
N THR A 80 -19.69 -10.44 7.97
CA THR A 80 -20.05 -9.55 6.85
C THR A 80 -21.54 -9.63 6.51
N GLY A 81 -22.33 -10.38 7.30
CA GLY A 81 -23.73 -10.72 7.01
C GLY A 81 -23.89 -11.86 6.00
N THR A 82 -22.96 -12.01 5.06
CA THR A 82 -22.95 -13.12 4.07
C THR A 82 -21.93 -14.20 4.40
N HIS A 83 -20.79 -13.80 4.96
CA HIS A 83 -19.67 -14.66 5.31
C HIS A 83 -19.15 -14.33 6.70
N ARG A 84 -18.58 -15.33 7.36
CA ARG A 84 -17.91 -15.20 8.64
C ARG A 84 -16.44 -15.57 8.52
N PHE A 85 -15.59 -14.77 9.15
CA PHE A 85 -14.16 -14.98 9.19
C PHE A 85 -13.68 -15.01 10.64
N SER A 86 -12.65 -15.80 10.89
CA SER A 86 -12.01 -15.89 12.20
C SER A 86 -10.55 -15.46 12.09
N PHE A 87 -10.13 -14.48 12.88
CA PHE A 87 -8.72 -14.14 13.04
C PHE A 87 -8.18 -14.82 14.29
N VAL A 88 -7.22 -15.73 14.12
CA VAL A 88 -6.61 -16.51 15.20
C VAL A 88 -5.17 -16.05 15.36
N ALA A 89 -4.80 -15.63 16.56
CA ALA A 89 -3.46 -15.18 16.90
C ALA A 89 -2.88 -16.00 18.04
N PHE A 90 -1.63 -16.41 17.87
CA PHE A 90 -0.79 -17.03 18.88
C PHE A 90 0.29 -16.04 19.29
N THR A 91 0.40 -15.79 20.59
CA THR A 91 1.34 -14.83 21.15
C THR A 91 2.30 -15.52 22.11
N THR A 92 3.55 -15.08 22.08
CA THR A 92 4.62 -15.52 22.97
C THR A 92 5.52 -14.32 23.32
N THR A 93 6.62 -14.57 24.00
CA THR A 93 7.71 -13.60 24.21
C THR A 93 9.00 -14.18 23.65
N ILE A 94 9.85 -13.33 23.10
CA ILE A 94 11.22 -13.68 22.72
C ILE A 94 12.19 -12.76 23.46
N ASP A 95 13.43 -13.18 23.62
CA ASP A 95 14.47 -12.31 24.19
C ASP A 95 14.66 -11.08 23.29
N GLU A 96 14.86 -9.90 23.90
CA GLU A 96 15.04 -8.63 23.16
C GLU A 96 16.17 -8.72 22.13
N SER A 97 17.24 -9.47 22.42
CA SER A 97 18.37 -9.71 21.51
C SER A 97 18.00 -10.48 20.24
N ALA A 98 16.86 -11.19 20.25
CA ALA A 98 16.32 -11.91 19.09
C ALA A 98 15.33 -11.07 18.27
N HIS A 99 14.99 -9.85 18.70
CA HIS A 99 14.11 -8.97 17.93
C HIS A 99 14.80 -8.48 16.66
N THR A 100 14.18 -8.74 15.51
CA THR A 100 14.57 -8.16 14.24
C THR A 100 13.37 -7.61 13.50
N ASP A 101 13.58 -6.48 12.82
CA ASP A 101 12.58 -5.85 11.96
C ASP A 101 12.52 -6.50 10.57
N ARG A 102 13.26 -7.59 10.36
CA ARG A 102 13.37 -8.25 9.06
C ARG A 102 12.42 -9.43 8.96
N VAL A 103 11.95 -9.68 7.75
CA VAL A 103 11.16 -10.87 7.38
C VAL A 103 11.93 -12.16 7.68
N ILE A 104 13.27 -12.13 7.71
CA ILE A 104 14.13 -13.31 7.85
C ILE A 104 14.39 -13.74 9.30
N ALA A 105 13.59 -13.28 10.26
CA ALA A 105 13.71 -13.75 11.64
C ALA A 105 13.45 -15.27 11.72
N GLU A 106 13.99 -15.95 12.73
CA GLU A 106 13.65 -17.35 12.99
C GLU A 106 12.44 -17.47 13.93
N ARG A 107 12.11 -16.40 14.67
CA ARG A 107 11.02 -16.38 15.65
C ARG A 107 10.36 -15.00 15.72
N TRP A 108 9.09 -15.00 16.07
CA TRP A 108 8.28 -13.80 16.29
C TRP A 108 7.46 -13.95 17.56
N GLU A 109 7.13 -12.83 18.19
CA GLU A 109 6.25 -12.83 19.37
C GLU A 109 4.80 -13.06 19.00
N VAL A 110 4.39 -12.79 17.76
CA VAL A 110 3.03 -13.01 17.30
C VAL A 110 3.02 -13.66 15.93
N ALA A 111 2.22 -14.70 15.78
CA ALA A 111 1.86 -15.30 14.50
C ALA A 111 0.34 -15.47 14.43
N ALA A 112 -0.27 -15.08 13.32
CA ALA A 112 -1.73 -15.08 13.20
C ALA A 112 -2.21 -15.40 11.78
N VAL A 113 -3.46 -15.85 11.68
CA VAL A 113 -4.12 -16.16 10.40
C VAL A 113 -5.54 -15.63 10.35
N LEU A 114 -6.00 -15.30 9.14
CA LEU A 114 -7.40 -15.07 8.83
C LEU A 114 -7.98 -16.30 8.14
N VAL A 115 -8.98 -16.90 8.76
CA VAL A 115 -9.69 -18.11 8.34
C VAL A 115 -11.04 -17.71 7.74
N ASP A 116 -11.38 -18.29 6.59
CA ASP A 116 -12.74 -18.32 6.04
C ASP A 116 -13.59 -19.36 6.78
N GLY A 117 -14.51 -18.88 7.61
CA GLY A 117 -15.38 -19.66 8.48
C GLY A 117 -15.02 -19.63 9.97
N ASP A 118 -15.75 -20.44 10.73
CA ASP A 118 -15.51 -20.69 12.15
C ASP A 118 -14.33 -21.66 12.36
N VAL A 119 -13.69 -21.58 13.52
CA VAL A 119 -12.52 -22.41 13.87
C VAL A 119 -12.96 -23.53 14.82
N THR A 120 -12.92 -24.77 14.32
CA THR A 120 -13.12 -25.99 15.11
C THR A 120 -11.89 -26.29 15.98
N ASP A 121 -12.05 -27.04 17.07
CA ASP A 121 -10.95 -27.45 17.95
C ASP A 121 -9.80 -28.15 17.20
N ASP A 122 -10.12 -29.05 16.26
CA ASP A 122 -9.10 -29.75 15.44
C ASP A 122 -8.29 -28.79 14.55
N LEU A 123 -8.98 -27.78 13.99
CA LEU A 123 -8.33 -26.75 13.19
C LEU A 123 -7.46 -25.87 14.09
N LEU A 124 -7.96 -25.48 15.27
CA LEU A 124 -7.19 -24.68 16.22
C LEU A 124 -5.91 -25.38 16.64
N GLU A 125 -5.96 -26.68 16.92
CA GLU A 125 -4.77 -27.48 17.24
C GLU A 125 -3.76 -27.50 16.08
N THR A 126 -4.25 -27.67 14.85
CA THR A 126 -3.39 -27.60 13.66
C THR A 126 -2.75 -26.22 13.51
N LEU A 127 -3.54 -25.14 13.66
CA LEU A 127 -3.06 -23.77 13.54
C LEU A 127 -2.01 -23.44 14.62
N ARG A 128 -2.15 -24.00 15.84
CA ARG A 128 -1.20 -23.79 16.94
C ARG A 128 0.21 -24.28 16.60
N VAL A 129 0.33 -25.30 15.76
CA VAL A 129 1.61 -25.84 15.28
C VAL A 129 2.07 -25.13 14.01
N GLU A 130 1.19 -25.05 13.01
CA GLU A 130 1.56 -24.61 11.66
C GLU A 130 1.75 -23.09 11.55
N VAL A 131 0.93 -22.29 12.23
CA VAL A 131 0.99 -20.83 12.09
C VAL A 131 2.31 -20.27 12.61
N PRO A 132 2.85 -20.66 13.77
CA PRO A 132 4.18 -20.24 14.20
C PRO A 132 5.34 -20.80 13.34
N ALA A 133 5.16 -21.91 12.61
CA ALA A 133 6.19 -22.55 11.78
C ALA A 133 6.47 -21.80 10.45
N GLN A 134 5.53 -20.97 10.00
CA GLN A 134 5.73 -20.00 8.92
C GLN A 134 6.21 -20.60 7.58
N GLU A 135 7.47 -20.38 7.17
CA GLU A 135 8.02 -20.86 5.90
C GLU A 135 7.99 -22.40 5.78
N GLU A 136 8.03 -23.11 6.91
CA GLU A 136 7.91 -24.57 6.96
C GLU A 136 6.46 -25.04 6.98
N ALA A 137 5.50 -24.13 7.21
CA ALA A 137 4.10 -24.45 7.43
C ALA A 137 3.42 -25.02 6.17
N ARG A 138 2.43 -25.87 6.40
CA ARG A 138 1.48 -26.31 5.37
C ARG A 138 0.06 -26.07 5.88
N LEU A 139 -0.60 -25.13 5.22
CA LEU A 139 -1.89 -24.58 5.62
C LEU A 139 -3.02 -25.09 4.72
N ASP A 140 -4.24 -24.81 5.18
CA ASP A 140 -5.49 -25.20 4.54
C ASP A 140 -6.03 -24.09 3.60
N PRO A 141 -6.73 -24.42 2.51
CA PRO A 141 -7.38 -23.45 1.62
C PRO A 141 -8.49 -22.59 2.26
N ARG A 142 -8.88 -22.84 3.52
CA ARG A 142 -9.68 -21.93 4.33
C ARG A 142 -8.89 -20.73 4.81
N ILE A 143 -7.56 -20.80 4.87
CA ILE A 143 -6.71 -19.69 5.29
C ILE A 143 -6.55 -18.73 4.12
N LEU A 144 -6.89 -17.46 4.36
CA LEU A 144 -6.87 -16.40 3.35
C LEU A 144 -5.62 -15.53 3.46
N SER A 145 -5.09 -15.38 4.67
CA SER A 145 -3.92 -14.55 4.96
C SER A 145 -3.26 -15.01 6.26
N LEU A 146 -1.93 -15.03 6.26
CA LEU A 146 -1.09 -15.29 7.41
C LEU A 146 -0.23 -14.05 7.67
N THR A 147 -0.05 -13.69 8.93
CA THR A 147 0.78 -12.57 9.35
C THR A 147 1.62 -12.93 10.57
N ARG A 148 2.67 -12.14 10.79
CA ARG A 148 3.55 -12.27 11.96
C ARG A 148 4.18 -10.95 12.34
N GLY A 149 4.63 -10.82 13.57
CA GLY A 149 5.20 -9.58 14.06
C GLY A 149 5.70 -9.64 15.49
N ASN A 150 6.24 -8.52 15.93
CA ASN A 150 6.82 -8.36 17.25
C ASN A 150 6.18 -7.17 17.97
N ARG A 151 6.21 -7.19 19.29
CA ARG A 151 5.84 -6.06 20.13
C ARG A 151 6.86 -4.94 19.93
N SER A 152 6.39 -3.72 20.08
CA SER A 152 7.27 -2.56 20.10
C SER A 152 8.15 -2.63 21.35
N VAL A 153 9.46 -2.87 21.16
CA VAL A 153 10.46 -2.80 22.23
C VAL A 153 10.41 -1.45 22.94
N ARG A 154 10.12 -0.37 22.20
CA ARG A 154 10.07 0.98 22.74
C ARG A 154 8.80 1.26 23.55
N PHE A 155 7.65 0.74 23.12
CA PHE A 155 6.35 1.22 23.60
C PHE A 155 5.57 0.20 24.42
N PHE A 156 5.69 -1.10 24.15
CA PHE A 156 4.76 -2.08 24.72
C PHE A 156 4.75 -2.06 26.25
N GLN A 157 5.92 -2.19 26.88
CA GLN A 157 6.05 -2.21 28.34
C GLN A 157 5.66 -0.87 28.97
N TYR A 158 6.10 0.24 28.35
CA TYR A 158 5.73 1.58 28.78
C TYR A 158 4.20 1.80 28.80
N LEU A 159 3.50 1.36 27.76
CA LEU A 159 2.05 1.50 27.67
C LEU A 159 1.34 0.65 28.73
N VAL A 160 1.80 -0.58 28.95
CA VAL A 160 1.29 -1.44 30.02
C VAL A 160 1.44 -0.76 31.39
N ASP A 161 2.61 -0.17 31.67
CA ASP A 161 2.87 0.51 32.95
C ASP A 161 2.02 1.76 33.13
N ALA A 162 1.88 2.57 32.09
CA ALA A 162 1.06 3.79 32.11
C ALA A 162 -0.41 3.46 32.41
N LEU A 163 -0.97 2.47 31.72
CA LEU A 163 -2.36 2.04 31.90
C LEU A 163 -2.58 1.31 33.24
N ALA A 164 -1.65 0.46 33.66
CA ALA A 164 -1.72 -0.24 34.94
C ALA A 164 -1.71 0.73 36.14
N GLY A 165 -1.01 1.87 36.00
CA GLY A 165 -1.00 2.95 37.00
C GLY A 165 -2.22 3.87 36.98
N GLY A 166 -3.23 3.58 36.14
CA GLY A 166 -4.44 4.41 35.99
C GLY A 166 -4.25 5.67 35.13
N GLY A 167 -3.13 5.76 34.42
CA GLY A 167 -2.78 6.89 33.55
C GLY A 167 -3.13 6.67 32.08
N GLN A 168 -2.77 7.65 31.25
CA GLN A 168 -2.71 7.53 29.80
C GLN A 168 -1.28 7.81 29.33
N PRO A 169 -0.89 7.39 28.12
CA PRO A 169 0.45 7.66 27.60
C PRO A 169 0.72 9.18 27.50
N ASP A 170 1.98 9.53 27.72
CA ASP A 170 2.52 10.87 27.48
C ASP A 170 2.73 11.07 25.97
N PRO A 171 2.02 12.03 25.34
CA PRO A 171 2.14 12.33 23.91
C PRO A 171 3.57 12.44 23.40
N ASP A 172 4.47 13.05 24.17
CA ASP A 172 5.84 13.30 23.73
C ASP A 172 6.73 12.04 23.78
N HIS A 173 6.34 11.06 24.59
CA HIS A 173 7.08 9.80 24.71
C HIS A 173 6.82 8.87 23.51
N VAL A 174 5.62 8.94 22.91
CA VAL A 174 5.13 7.97 21.92
C VAL A 174 5.61 8.26 20.48
N GLY A 175 6.15 9.45 20.21
CA GLY A 175 6.65 9.85 18.88
C GLY A 175 5.59 9.74 17.77
N ASP A 176 6.03 9.87 16.51
CA ASP A 176 5.10 9.98 15.37
C ASP A 176 4.63 8.64 14.84
N ALA A 177 5.52 7.64 14.85
CA ALA A 177 5.23 6.27 14.47
C ALA A 177 4.74 5.47 15.70
N GLY A 178 3.64 5.92 16.31
CA GLY A 178 3.00 5.24 17.41
C GLY A 178 2.40 3.92 16.93
N TYR A 179 3.08 2.80 17.19
CA TYR A 179 2.56 1.45 16.99
C TYR A 179 2.82 0.59 18.23
N ILE A 180 1.89 -0.34 18.51
CA ILE A 180 2.03 -1.29 19.62
C ILE A 180 2.72 -2.56 19.12
N LEU A 181 2.26 -3.08 17.98
CA LEU A 181 2.86 -4.22 17.29
C LEU A 181 3.44 -3.77 15.95
N ARG A 182 4.48 -4.47 15.49
CA ARG A 182 5.05 -4.32 14.15
C ARG A 182 4.95 -5.65 13.42
N SER A 183 4.17 -5.66 12.35
CA SER A 183 4.15 -6.76 11.39
C SER A 183 5.46 -6.83 10.61
N THR A 184 5.89 -8.03 10.24
CA THR A 184 7.01 -8.24 9.31
C THR A 184 6.53 -8.75 7.96
N ALA A 185 5.43 -9.51 7.90
CA ALA A 185 4.92 -10.05 6.65
C ALA A 185 3.39 -10.22 6.67
N PHE A 186 2.80 -10.17 5.47
CA PHE A 186 1.46 -10.67 5.18
C PHE A 186 1.57 -11.61 3.99
N TYR A 187 1.38 -12.90 4.24
CA TYR A 187 1.40 -13.93 3.22
C TYR A 187 -0.02 -14.31 2.84
N ALA A 188 -0.27 -14.47 1.54
CA ALA A 188 -1.57 -14.82 1.00
C ALA A 188 -1.39 -15.42 -0.40
N ASN A 189 -2.51 -15.59 -1.11
CA ASN A 189 -2.53 -15.92 -2.54
C ASN A 189 -1.80 -17.23 -2.89
N GLY A 190 -2.18 -18.33 -2.24
CA GLY A 190 -1.63 -19.67 -2.56
C GLY A 190 -0.39 -20.06 -1.78
N LYS A 191 0.29 -19.12 -1.12
CA LYS A 191 1.50 -19.44 -0.33
C LYS A 191 1.17 -20.46 0.77
N PHE A 192 2.05 -21.43 0.98
CA PHE A 192 1.88 -22.50 1.99
C PHE A 192 0.63 -23.39 1.84
N GLY A 193 -0.06 -23.36 0.68
CA GLY A 193 -1.32 -24.11 0.50
C GLY A 193 -2.59 -23.32 0.85
N MET A 194 -2.45 -22.05 1.25
CA MET A 194 -3.56 -21.12 1.48
C MET A 194 -4.37 -20.88 0.19
N ARG A 195 -5.53 -20.25 0.30
CA ARG A 195 -6.36 -19.92 -0.88
C ARG A 195 -5.63 -18.94 -1.81
N SER A 196 -5.71 -19.18 -3.12
CA SER A 196 -5.34 -18.18 -4.12
C SER A 196 -6.48 -17.18 -4.32
N PHE A 197 -6.16 -15.91 -4.65
CA PHE A 197 -7.14 -14.88 -4.97
C PHE A 197 -8.08 -15.30 -6.11
N ALA A 198 -7.57 -16.04 -7.10
CA ALA A 198 -8.38 -16.59 -8.19
C ALA A 198 -9.43 -17.62 -7.73
N GLY A 199 -9.28 -18.16 -6.52
CA GLY A 199 -10.24 -19.09 -5.91
C GLY A 199 -11.39 -18.40 -5.19
N TYR A 200 -11.48 -17.07 -5.20
CA TYR A 200 -12.59 -16.35 -4.54
C TYR A 200 -13.79 -16.31 -5.49
N PRO A 201 -14.97 -16.78 -5.05
CA PRO A 201 -16.23 -16.59 -5.78
C PRO A 201 -16.51 -15.12 -6.09
N ALA A 202 -17.33 -14.85 -7.12
CA ALA A 202 -17.65 -13.50 -7.56
C ALA A 202 -18.35 -12.66 -6.47
N ASP A 203 -19.14 -13.30 -5.61
CA ASP A 203 -19.89 -12.72 -4.49
C ASP A 203 -19.13 -12.74 -3.16
N HIS A 204 -17.86 -13.18 -3.15
CA HIS A 204 -17.06 -13.21 -1.94
C HIS A 204 -16.71 -11.77 -1.47
N PRO A 205 -16.89 -11.39 -0.19
CA PRO A 205 -16.71 -10.01 0.27
C PRO A 205 -15.28 -9.49 0.11
N PHE A 206 -14.30 -10.41 0.06
CA PHE A 206 -12.89 -10.10 -0.22
C PHE A 206 -12.50 -10.23 -1.70
N ARG A 207 -13.46 -10.23 -2.65
CA ARG A 207 -13.21 -10.34 -4.10
C ARG A 207 -12.55 -9.10 -4.73
N VAL A 208 -12.19 -8.10 -3.93
CA VAL A 208 -11.34 -6.96 -4.33
C VAL A 208 -9.92 -7.18 -3.78
N PRO A 209 -8.85 -6.84 -4.53
CA PRO A 209 -7.48 -7.10 -4.12
C PRO A 209 -7.16 -6.61 -2.70
N TYR A 210 -6.35 -7.40 -2.01
CA TYR A 210 -5.81 -7.12 -0.67
C TYR A 210 -6.79 -7.03 0.51
N ARG A 211 -8.12 -7.14 0.32
CA ARG A 211 -9.08 -7.04 1.43
C ARG A 211 -8.81 -8.02 2.57
N ALA A 212 -8.53 -9.29 2.27
CA ALA A 212 -8.20 -10.30 3.28
C ALA A 212 -6.96 -9.91 4.10
N GLN A 213 -5.92 -9.42 3.43
CA GLN A 213 -4.68 -8.98 4.06
C GLN A 213 -4.89 -7.75 4.93
N PHE A 214 -5.72 -6.79 4.51
CA PHE A 214 -6.02 -5.60 5.30
C PHE A 214 -6.98 -5.84 6.46
N VAL A 215 -7.94 -6.76 6.33
CA VAL A 215 -8.71 -7.25 7.49
C VAL A 215 -7.77 -7.93 8.49
N THR A 216 -6.84 -8.76 8.02
CA THR A 216 -5.81 -9.37 8.87
C THR A 216 -4.97 -8.31 9.59
N ALA A 217 -4.53 -7.27 8.87
CA ALA A 217 -3.74 -6.18 9.44
C ALA A 217 -4.54 -5.32 10.44
N TRP A 218 -5.82 -5.08 10.20
CA TRP A 218 -6.71 -4.36 11.12
C TRP A 218 -6.93 -5.16 12.41
N MET A 219 -7.19 -6.47 12.32
CA MET A 219 -7.27 -7.36 13.49
C MET A 219 -5.95 -7.46 14.24
N PHE A 220 -4.81 -7.46 13.52
CA PHE A 220 -3.49 -7.50 14.15
C PHE A 220 -3.19 -6.18 14.90
N ARG A 221 -3.64 -5.04 14.38
CA ARG A 221 -3.61 -3.78 15.13
C ARG A 221 -4.45 -3.88 16.41
N GLU A 222 -5.67 -4.40 16.30
CA GLU A 222 -6.59 -4.57 17.43
C GLU A 222 -5.95 -5.43 18.53
N LEU A 223 -5.36 -6.56 18.15
CA LEU A 223 -4.65 -7.44 19.07
C LEU A 223 -3.59 -6.70 19.89
N GLY A 224 -2.86 -5.76 19.29
CA GLY A 224 -1.88 -4.96 20.01
C GLY A 224 -2.51 -4.17 21.15
N TYR A 225 -3.63 -3.52 20.89
CA TYR A 225 -4.38 -2.80 21.91
C TYR A 225 -4.86 -3.73 23.04
N ASP A 226 -5.50 -4.84 22.67
CA ASP A 226 -6.07 -5.77 23.65
C ASP A 226 -5.01 -6.45 24.50
N MET A 227 -3.83 -6.76 23.93
CA MET A 227 -2.69 -7.29 24.68
C MET A 227 -2.21 -6.29 25.74
N VAL A 228 -2.07 -5.01 25.39
CA VAL A 228 -1.62 -3.98 26.34
C VAL A 228 -2.64 -3.78 27.45
N GLU A 229 -3.93 -3.68 27.11
CA GLU A 229 -4.99 -3.52 28.10
C GLU A 229 -5.15 -4.75 29.00
N HIS A 230 -4.97 -5.96 28.46
CA HIS A 230 -4.94 -7.20 29.25
C HIS A 230 -3.80 -7.20 30.26
N CYS A 231 -2.56 -7.00 29.80
CA CYS A 231 -1.38 -6.96 30.68
C CYS A 231 -1.50 -5.83 31.72
N ALA A 232 -2.07 -4.68 31.35
CA ALA A 232 -2.31 -3.59 32.28
C ALA A 232 -3.33 -3.96 33.36
N ARG A 233 -4.44 -4.62 33.01
CA ARG A 233 -5.44 -5.10 33.97
C ARG A 233 -4.87 -6.14 34.92
N VAL A 234 -4.10 -7.11 34.42
CA VAL A 234 -3.47 -8.15 35.25
C VAL A 234 -2.49 -7.51 36.24
N ARG A 235 -1.70 -6.51 35.81
CA ARG A 235 -0.70 -5.84 36.65
C ARG A 235 -1.29 -4.82 37.63
N GLY A 236 -2.21 -3.99 37.18
CA GLY A 236 -2.75 -2.85 37.93
C GLY A 236 -4.01 -3.15 38.75
N GLY A 237 -4.69 -4.28 38.48
CA GLY A 237 -5.96 -4.62 39.13
C GLY A 237 -7.00 -3.50 38.94
N ASP A 238 -7.64 -3.09 40.02
CA ASP A 238 -8.68 -2.06 40.02
C ASP A 238 -8.20 -0.66 39.60
N LEU A 239 -6.88 -0.40 39.62
CA LEU A 239 -6.31 0.87 39.16
C LEU A 239 -6.17 0.94 37.64
N ALA A 240 -6.13 -0.21 36.96
CA ALA A 240 -5.85 -0.25 35.54
C ALA A 240 -6.98 0.41 34.72
N VAL A 241 -6.60 1.17 33.70
CA VAL A 241 -7.53 1.80 32.76
C VAL A 241 -7.27 1.33 31.32
N GLY A 242 -8.31 1.36 30.48
CA GLY A 242 -8.15 1.17 29.03
C GLY A 242 -7.65 2.44 28.34
N PHE A 243 -7.39 2.36 27.04
CA PHE A 243 -7.11 3.56 26.25
C PHE A 243 -8.38 4.42 26.10
N THR A 244 -8.26 5.72 26.36
CA THR A 244 -9.38 6.68 26.33
C THR A 244 -9.08 7.89 25.44
N GLY A 245 -10.12 8.62 25.03
CA GLY A 245 -9.99 9.79 24.16
C GLY A 245 -9.26 9.46 22.85
N GLY A 246 -8.37 10.35 22.41
CA GLY A 246 -7.58 10.16 21.19
C GLY A 246 -6.70 8.90 21.20
N TRP A 247 -6.27 8.40 22.37
CA TRP A 247 -5.44 7.20 22.47
C TRP A 247 -6.14 5.93 22.01
N ARG A 248 -7.47 5.89 22.11
CA ARG A 248 -8.30 4.75 21.68
C ARG A 248 -8.04 4.38 20.22
N ARG A 249 -7.68 5.34 19.36
CA ARG A 249 -7.44 5.12 17.93
C ARG A 249 -6.04 5.52 17.45
N PHE A 250 -5.25 6.23 18.27
CA PHE A 250 -4.00 6.82 17.81
C PHE A 250 -2.94 5.83 17.32
N PHE A 251 -2.79 4.66 17.96
CA PHE A 251 -1.76 3.71 17.56
C PHE A 251 -2.14 3.01 16.26
N GLY A 252 -1.18 2.86 15.35
CA GLY A 252 -1.31 2.01 14.18
C GLY A 252 -0.59 0.67 14.35
N LEU A 253 -0.46 -0.06 13.25
CA LEU A 253 0.38 -1.25 13.12
C LEU A 253 1.66 -0.87 12.37
N GLY A 254 2.82 -1.09 12.99
CA GLY A 254 4.09 -0.86 12.34
C GLY A 254 4.34 -1.87 11.21
N ASN A 255 5.05 -1.45 10.18
CA ASN A 255 5.59 -2.35 9.15
C ASN A 255 6.94 -1.84 8.62
N ALA A 256 7.68 -2.75 7.99
CA ALA A 256 8.94 -2.49 7.32
C ALA A 256 8.96 -3.26 5.99
N THR A 257 9.21 -2.56 4.88
CA THR A 257 9.28 -3.19 3.56
C THR A 257 10.68 -3.10 2.97
N GLY A 258 11.12 -4.20 2.35
CA GLY A 258 12.37 -4.29 1.62
C GLY A 258 12.17 -4.32 0.10
N LEU A 259 13.19 -4.77 -0.60
CA LEU A 259 13.29 -4.76 -2.07
C LEU A 259 12.25 -5.61 -2.81
N GLY A 260 11.49 -6.47 -2.12
CA GLY A 260 10.50 -7.35 -2.74
C GLY A 260 9.36 -6.63 -3.48
N LEU A 261 9.02 -5.40 -3.07
CA LEU A 261 7.99 -4.60 -3.75
C LEU A 261 8.45 -4.06 -5.11
N VAL A 262 9.76 -3.85 -5.32
CA VAL A 262 10.22 -3.26 -6.58
C VAL A 262 9.88 -4.17 -7.76
N PRO A 263 10.24 -5.48 -7.77
CA PRO A 263 9.85 -6.35 -8.86
C PRO A 263 8.35 -6.46 -9.11
N TYR A 264 7.52 -6.34 -8.06
CA TYR A 264 6.08 -6.42 -8.20
C TYR A 264 5.55 -5.33 -9.15
N ALA A 265 5.91 -4.07 -8.90
CA ALA A 265 5.50 -2.94 -9.76
C ALA A 265 6.00 -3.06 -11.20
N PHE A 266 7.18 -3.65 -11.42
CA PHE A 266 7.70 -3.87 -12.78
C PHE A 266 7.07 -5.08 -13.47
N LYS A 267 6.49 -6.05 -12.76
CA LYS A 267 5.94 -7.28 -13.35
C LYS A 267 4.44 -7.22 -13.58
N HIS A 268 3.71 -6.44 -12.78
CA HIS A 268 2.26 -6.42 -12.78
C HIS A 268 1.71 -5.14 -13.44
N LEU A 269 1.81 -5.06 -14.76
CA LEU A 269 1.62 -3.84 -15.55
C LEU A 269 0.23 -3.25 -15.47
N ARG A 270 -0.77 -4.10 -15.68
CA ARG A 270 -2.16 -3.67 -15.63
C ARG A 270 -2.64 -3.43 -14.20
N VAL A 271 -2.00 -4.05 -13.19
CA VAL A 271 -2.24 -3.74 -11.78
C VAL A 271 -1.69 -2.35 -11.44
N LEU A 272 -0.48 -2.03 -11.89
CA LEU A 272 0.08 -0.69 -11.74
C LEU A 272 -0.80 0.36 -12.43
N ASP A 273 -1.26 0.08 -13.65
CA ASP A 273 -2.20 0.93 -14.38
C ASP A 273 -3.50 1.15 -13.60
N ALA A 274 -4.06 0.11 -12.99
CA ALA A 274 -5.25 0.22 -12.16
C ALA A 274 -5.04 1.11 -10.93
N TRP A 275 -3.92 0.94 -10.23
CA TRP A 275 -3.63 1.72 -9.02
C TRP A 275 -3.43 3.19 -9.32
N VAL A 276 -2.76 3.52 -10.42
CA VAL A 276 -2.59 4.90 -10.88
C VAL A 276 -3.91 5.43 -11.44
N GLY A 277 -4.54 4.68 -12.34
CA GLY A 277 -5.73 5.08 -13.08
C GLY A 277 -6.91 5.42 -12.19
N VAL A 278 -7.16 4.66 -11.12
CA VAL A 278 -8.20 4.96 -10.12
C VAL A 278 -8.01 6.36 -9.52
N ARG A 279 -6.75 6.73 -9.20
CA ARG A 279 -6.45 8.06 -8.64
C ARG A 279 -6.66 9.15 -9.67
N GLU A 280 -6.27 8.90 -10.92
CA GLU A 280 -6.40 9.88 -12.00
C GLU A 280 -7.85 10.12 -12.40
N VAL A 281 -8.70 9.08 -12.39
CA VAL A 281 -10.16 9.21 -12.58
C VAL A 281 -10.74 10.12 -11.49
N ALA A 282 -10.45 9.82 -10.22
CA ALA A 282 -10.94 10.61 -9.09
C ALA A 282 -10.41 12.05 -9.12
N LEU A 283 -9.13 12.24 -9.45
CA LEU A 283 -8.52 13.55 -9.53
C LEU A 283 -9.13 14.39 -10.66
N ALA A 284 -9.34 13.82 -11.84
CA ALA A 284 -9.98 14.48 -12.96
C ALA A 284 -11.40 14.92 -12.62
N ASP A 285 -12.17 14.06 -11.94
CA ASP A 285 -13.52 14.38 -11.47
C ASP A 285 -13.53 15.54 -10.47
N VAL A 286 -12.60 15.59 -9.51
CA VAL A 286 -12.55 16.69 -8.52
C VAL A 286 -12.08 17.99 -9.16
N ARG A 287 -11.06 17.94 -10.02
CA ARG A 287 -10.53 19.13 -10.71
C ARG A 287 -11.57 19.78 -11.63
N GLY A 288 -12.45 18.99 -12.23
CA GLY A 288 -13.52 19.49 -13.10
C GLY A 288 -14.70 20.14 -12.37
N ARG A 289 -14.75 20.10 -11.04
CA ARG A 289 -15.87 20.66 -10.26
C ARG A 289 -15.77 22.16 -10.10
N ALA A 290 -16.92 22.81 -10.22
CA ALA A 290 -17.09 24.18 -9.77
C ALA A 290 -16.93 24.27 -8.25
N GLY A 291 -16.47 25.42 -7.75
CA GLY A 291 -16.40 25.68 -6.32
C GLY A 291 -17.76 25.74 -5.66
N ASP A 292 -17.93 25.05 -4.53
CA ASP A 292 -19.07 25.20 -3.64
C ASP A 292 -18.60 25.37 -2.18
N PRO A 293 -19.38 26.05 -1.32
CA PRO A 293 -18.97 26.32 0.06
C PRO A 293 -18.68 25.06 0.88
N ALA A 294 -19.45 23.98 0.70
CA ALA A 294 -19.30 22.77 1.50
C ALA A 294 -18.00 22.03 1.16
N SER A 295 -17.71 21.85 -0.12
CA SER A 295 -16.44 21.27 -0.57
C SER A 295 -15.25 22.16 -0.20
N ALA A 296 -15.42 23.49 -0.24
CA ALA A 296 -14.37 24.43 0.12
C ALA A 296 -14.01 24.37 1.60
N ASP A 297 -15.02 24.34 2.48
CA ASP A 297 -14.84 24.20 3.92
C ASP A 297 -14.26 22.82 4.26
N ARG A 298 -14.70 21.76 3.56
CA ARG A 298 -14.18 20.41 3.73
C ARG A 298 -12.70 20.32 3.35
N LEU A 299 -12.28 20.95 2.25
CA LEU A 299 -10.87 20.99 1.85
C LEU A 299 -10.04 21.78 2.87
N ALA A 300 -10.53 22.94 3.33
CA ALA A 300 -9.86 23.72 4.36
C ALA A 300 -9.69 22.91 5.67
N TRP A 301 -10.70 22.13 6.05
CA TRP A 301 -10.63 21.21 7.19
C TRP A 301 -9.54 20.15 7.00
N TRP A 302 -9.46 19.53 5.82
CA TRP A 302 -8.43 18.53 5.52
C TRP A 302 -7.01 19.12 5.52
N ILE A 303 -6.82 20.32 4.94
CA ILE A 303 -5.55 21.05 4.99
C ILE A 303 -5.13 21.29 6.44
N GLY A 304 -6.05 21.80 7.27
CA GLY A 304 -5.77 22.06 8.69
C GLY A 304 -5.49 20.78 9.48
N ARG A 305 -6.17 19.67 9.16
CA ARG A 305 -5.92 18.35 9.76
C ARG A 305 -4.53 17.83 9.42
N ALA A 306 -4.15 17.87 8.14
CA ALA A 306 -2.82 17.49 7.69
C ALA A 306 -1.74 18.33 8.38
N ALA A 307 -1.91 19.66 8.45
CA ALA A 307 -0.95 20.55 9.12
C ALA A 307 -0.70 20.15 10.58
N ARG A 308 -1.77 19.87 11.34
CA ARG A 308 -1.65 19.40 12.73
C ARG A 308 -0.96 18.05 12.84
N HIS A 309 -1.30 17.10 11.97
CA HIS A 309 -0.69 15.77 11.96
C HIS A 309 0.83 15.84 11.80
N PHE A 310 1.31 16.65 10.85
CA PHE A 310 2.76 16.76 10.58
C PHE A 310 3.50 17.69 11.55
N THR A 311 2.81 18.60 12.24
CA THR A 311 3.43 19.54 13.22
C THR A 311 4.17 18.81 14.33
N SER A 312 3.63 17.69 14.80
CA SER A 312 4.26 16.92 15.86
C SER A 312 5.42 16.05 15.38
N GLY A 313 5.63 16.01 14.07
CA GLY A 313 6.45 15.08 13.34
C GLY A 313 7.97 15.21 13.51
N THR A 314 8.69 14.14 13.16
CA THR A 314 10.15 14.03 13.26
C THR A 314 10.87 15.00 12.33
N THR A 315 12.04 15.47 12.80
CA THR A 315 13.02 16.23 12.02
C THR A 315 14.12 15.34 11.44
N ASP A 316 14.04 14.02 11.64
CA ASP A 316 15.01 13.07 11.09
C ASP A 316 15.05 13.16 9.55
N ASP A 317 16.23 12.89 8.98
CA ASP A 317 16.37 12.80 7.53
C ASP A 317 15.52 11.64 6.98
N CYS A 318 14.75 11.96 5.94
CA CYS A 318 13.86 11.04 5.25
C CYS A 318 14.15 10.97 3.74
N HIS A 319 15.35 11.37 3.30
CA HIS A 319 15.74 11.30 1.89
C HIS A 319 15.37 9.94 1.24
N PRO A 320 14.73 9.92 0.06
CA PRO A 320 14.50 11.05 -0.85
C PRO A 320 13.22 11.86 -0.59
N PHE A 321 12.51 11.58 0.50
CA PHE A 321 11.23 12.20 0.84
C PHE A 321 11.40 13.41 1.75
N LEU A 322 10.35 14.23 1.81
CA LEU A 322 10.24 15.21 2.88
C LEU A 322 9.90 14.53 4.21
N ASN A 323 10.61 14.91 5.27
CA ASN A 323 10.23 14.53 6.62
C ASN A 323 8.98 15.32 7.07
N PRO A 324 8.27 14.86 8.12
CA PRO A 324 7.09 15.55 8.64
C PRO A 324 7.28 17.04 8.92
N ALA A 325 8.39 17.45 9.54
CA ALA A 325 8.65 18.85 9.82
C ALA A 325 8.76 19.71 8.54
N ALA A 326 9.33 19.16 7.47
CA ALA A 326 9.43 19.83 6.17
C ALA A 326 8.10 19.87 5.39
N LEU A 327 7.10 19.06 5.77
CA LEU A 327 5.76 19.12 5.19
C LEU A 327 4.91 20.25 5.77
N VAL A 328 5.26 20.78 6.95
CA VAL A 328 4.56 21.92 7.55
C VAL A 328 4.57 23.15 6.64
N PRO A 329 5.72 23.65 6.13
CA PRO A 329 5.72 24.79 5.21
C PRO A 329 5.05 24.47 3.86
N VAL A 330 5.05 23.22 3.42
CA VAL A 330 4.28 22.79 2.23
C VAL A 330 2.78 23.00 2.47
N LEU A 331 2.28 22.60 3.63
CA LEU A 331 0.87 22.75 4.01
C LEU A 331 0.48 24.21 4.25
N ASP A 332 1.38 25.05 4.77
CA ASP A 332 1.17 26.49 4.85
C ASP A 332 1.03 27.10 3.44
N GLY A 333 1.87 26.68 2.49
CA GLY A 333 1.77 27.07 1.09
C GLY A 333 0.44 26.63 0.45
N ILE A 334 0.00 25.41 0.71
CA ILE A 334 -1.29 24.87 0.25
C ILE A 334 -2.44 25.72 0.83
N ALA A 335 -2.44 25.99 2.14
CA ALA A 335 -3.46 26.79 2.80
C ALA A 335 -3.54 28.22 2.25
N ALA A 336 -2.39 28.87 2.08
CA ALA A 336 -2.30 30.22 1.54
C ALA A 336 -2.77 30.28 0.07
N THR A 337 -2.43 29.28 -0.74
CA THR A 337 -2.93 29.18 -2.11
C THR A 337 -4.42 28.91 -2.15
N TRP A 338 -4.92 28.00 -1.32
CA TRP A 338 -6.35 27.72 -1.21
C TRP A 338 -7.15 28.99 -0.91
N GLY A 339 -6.72 29.80 0.06
CA GLY A 339 -7.36 31.08 0.38
C GLY A 339 -7.41 32.09 -0.78
N ARG A 340 -6.50 31.98 -1.76
CA ARG A 340 -6.50 32.81 -2.97
C ARG A 340 -7.39 32.27 -4.09
N VAL A 341 -7.46 30.95 -4.25
CA VAL A 341 -8.13 30.32 -5.41
C VAL A 341 -9.54 29.82 -5.11
N ALA A 342 -9.92 29.64 -3.83
CA ALA A 342 -11.18 29.03 -3.42
C ALA A 342 -12.44 29.70 -4.00
N GLY A 343 -12.38 31.00 -4.30
CA GLY A 343 -13.50 31.76 -4.89
C GLY A 343 -13.54 31.78 -6.42
N GLY A 344 -12.64 31.07 -7.11
CA GLY A 344 -12.62 31.00 -8.58
C GLY A 344 -13.61 29.99 -9.15
N ASP A 345 -13.71 29.95 -10.49
CA ASP A 345 -14.66 29.06 -11.20
C ASP A 345 -14.32 27.57 -11.03
N LEU A 346 -13.02 27.23 -11.16
CA LEU A 346 -12.49 25.87 -11.00
C LEU A 346 -11.39 25.87 -9.92
N PRO A 347 -11.75 26.04 -8.64
CA PRO A 347 -10.78 26.31 -7.58
C PRO A 347 -9.88 25.11 -7.28
N PHE A 348 -10.39 23.89 -7.45
CA PHE A 348 -9.63 22.65 -7.23
C PHE A 348 -8.57 22.44 -8.30
N ASP A 349 -8.89 22.71 -9.57
CA ASP A 349 -7.91 22.68 -10.66
C ASP A 349 -6.86 23.79 -10.50
N ALA A 350 -7.28 24.99 -10.10
CA ALA A 350 -6.35 26.09 -9.83
C ALA A 350 -5.35 25.75 -8.71
N LEU A 351 -5.81 25.09 -7.64
CA LEU A 351 -4.93 24.61 -6.57
C LEU A 351 -3.96 23.55 -7.09
N TYR A 352 -4.46 22.56 -7.85
CA TYR A 352 -3.62 21.50 -8.41
C TYR A 352 -2.54 22.06 -9.35
N ARG A 353 -2.89 22.96 -10.27
CA ARG A 353 -1.92 23.57 -11.21
C ARG A 353 -0.81 24.34 -10.51
N TRP A 354 -1.14 25.02 -9.41
CA TRP A 354 -0.11 25.63 -8.57
C TRP A 354 0.78 24.56 -7.95
N ALA A 355 0.20 23.53 -7.35
CA ALA A 355 0.94 22.47 -6.68
C ALA A 355 1.88 21.69 -7.63
N GLU A 356 1.44 21.47 -8.88
CA GLU A 356 2.25 20.86 -9.94
C GLU A 356 3.53 21.65 -10.24
N ALA A 357 3.47 22.99 -10.19
CA ALA A 357 4.62 23.86 -10.40
C ALA A 357 5.60 23.89 -9.22
N GLU A 358 5.14 23.57 -8.00
CA GLU A 358 5.98 23.53 -6.79
C GLU A 358 6.80 22.22 -6.68
N GLY A 359 6.34 21.14 -7.32
CA GLY A 359 7.05 19.86 -7.40
C GLY A 359 6.32 18.67 -6.75
N PRO A 360 6.92 17.46 -6.80
CA PRO A 360 6.21 16.21 -6.53
C PRO A 360 5.55 16.10 -5.15
N GLU A 361 6.25 16.45 -4.07
CA GLU A 361 5.71 16.32 -2.70
C GLU A 361 4.53 17.26 -2.44
N THR A 362 4.56 18.48 -3.01
CA THR A 362 3.43 19.42 -2.94
C THR A 362 2.27 18.94 -3.80
N ALA A 363 2.55 18.51 -5.05
CA ALA A 363 1.55 18.01 -5.98
C ALA A 363 0.80 16.80 -5.39
N GLU A 364 1.51 15.79 -4.90
CA GLU A 364 0.88 14.57 -4.38
C GLU A 364 0.23 14.77 -3.01
N MET A 365 0.68 15.74 -2.20
CA MET A 365 -0.07 16.19 -1.01
C MET A 365 -1.42 16.81 -1.40
N VAL A 366 -1.43 17.71 -2.39
CA VAL A 366 -2.68 18.31 -2.89
C VAL A 366 -3.58 17.25 -3.52
N VAL A 367 -3.05 16.29 -4.28
CA VAL A 367 -3.82 15.16 -4.82
C VAL A 367 -4.48 14.38 -3.69
N SER A 368 -3.73 13.99 -2.66
CA SER A 368 -4.28 13.28 -1.49
C SER A 368 -5.44 14.04 -0.84
N LEU A 369 -5.28 15.35 -0.61
CA LEU A 369 -6.30 16.20 -0.01
C LEU A 369 -7.54 16.41 -0.91
N LEU A 370 -7.33 16.60 -2.22
CA LEU A 370 -8.43 16.77 -3.18
C LEU A 370 -9.25 15.48 -3.31
N LEU A 371 -8.60 14.32 -3.30
CA LEU A 371 -9.28 13.03 -3.40
C LEU A 371 -10.22 12.77 -2.22
N GLU A 372 -10.01 13.39 -1.06
CA GLU A 372 -10.96 13.31 0.06
C GLU A 372 -12.33 13.98 -0.22
N LEU A 373 -12.41 14.84 -1.26
CA LEU A 373 -13.65 15.47 -1.71
C LEU A 373 -14.40 14.63 -2.75
N HIS A 374 -13.75 13.65 -3.37
CA HIS A 374 -14.36 12.85 -4.43
C HIS A 374 -15.49 11.98 -3.85
N ASP A 375 -16.60 11.86 -4.54
CA ASP A 375 -17.78 11.10 -4.11
C ASP A 375 -18.23 10.09 -5.17
N GLY A 376 -17.25 9.33 -5.67
CA GLY A 376 -17.48 8.22 -6.59
C GLY A 376 -18.30 7.08 -6.01
N ASP A 377 -18.89 6.31 -6.91
CA ASP A 377 -19.54 5.04 -6.60
C ASP A 377 -18.48 4.01 -6.15
N ASP A 378 -18.55 3.57 -4.90
CA ASP A 378 -17.59 2.62 -4.35
C ASP A 378 -17.63 1.27 -5.07
N ASP A 379 -18.77 0.84 -5.61
CA ASP A 379 -18.88 -0.41 -6.39
C ASP A 379 -18.13 -0.28 -7.71
N LEU A 380 -18.28 0.85 -8.40
CA LEU A 380 -17.50 1.16 -9.61
C LEU A 380 -16.01 1.12 -9.30
N PHE A 381 -15.56 1.84 -8.26
CA PHE A 381 -14.14 1.96 -7.93
C PHE A 381 -13.53 0.64 -7.45
N ASP A 382 -14.28 -0.21 -6.76
CA ASP A 382 -13.88 -1.57 -6.44
C ASP A 382 -13.65 -2.41 -7.71
N ASP A 383 -14.55 -2.29 -8.70
CA ASP A 383 -14.42 -2.96 -10.00
C ASP A 383 -13.21 -2.48 -10.80
N LEU A 384 -12.82 -1.19 -10.67
CA LEU A 384 -11.64 -0.64 -11.35
C LEU A 384 -10.31 -1.26 -10.88
N PHE A 385 -10.28 -1.87 -9.69
CA PHE A 385 -9.09 -2.60 -9.20
C PHE A 385 -9.02 -4.05 -9.69
N LEU A 386 -10.04 -4.56 -10.37
CA LEU A 386 -10.07 -5.92 -10.90
C LEU A 386 -9.40 -5.99 -12.27
N VAL A 387 -8.27 -6.67 -12.32
CA VAL A 387 -7.40 -6.70 -13.50
C VAL A 387 -7.24 -8.12 -14.04
N ASP A 388 -7.35 -8.26 -15.36
CA ASP A 388 -6.82 -9.40 -16.10
C ASP A 388 -5.42 -9.05 -16.63
N GLU A 389 -4.40 -9.74 -16.13
CA GLU A 389 -3.01 -9.53 -16.52
C GLU A 389 -2.60 -10.31 -17.78
N HIS A 390 -3.52 -11.07 -18.39
CA HIS A 390 -3.21 -11.85 -19.59
C HIS A 390 -2.89 -10.93 -20.78
N ALA A 391 -1.70 -11.13 -21.35
CA ALA A 391 -1.25 -10.49 -22.57
C ALA A 391 -0.59 -11.53 -23.48
N ALA A 392 -0.76 -11.35 -24.79
CA ALA A 392 -0.13 -12.20 -25.80
C ALA A 392 0.57 -11.32 -26.84
N ALA A 393 1.79 -11.72 -27.23
CA ALA A 393 2.50 -11.08 -28.32
C ALA A 393 2.25 -11.86 -29.62
N ASP A 394 1.91 -11.16 -30.70
CA ASP A 394 1.76 -11.78 -32.01
C ASP A 394 3.14 -11.85 -32.69
N PRO A 395 3.76 -13.04 -32.86
CA PRO A 395 5.07 -13.16 -33.50
C PRO A 395 5.07 -12.75 -34.98
N ALA A 396 3.89 -12.61 -35.60
CA ALA A 396 3.73 -12.09 -36.96
C ALA A 396 3.77 -10.56 -37.05
N THR A 397 3.76 -9.84 -35.93
CA THR A 397 3.97 -8.38 -35.91
C THR A 397 5.25 -8.03 -36.68
N THR A 398 5.16 -7.04 -37.58
CA THR A 398 6.29 -6.64 -38.42
C THR A 398 7.29 -5.80 -37.64
N VAL A 399 8.54 -5.75 -38.11
CA VAL A 399 9.57 -4.86 -37.57
C VAL A 399 9.11 -3.40 -37.61
N GLY A 400 8.48 -2.96 -38.71
CA GLY A 400 7.98 -1.59 -38.84
C GLY A 400 6.93 -1.25 -37.78
N GLU A 401 5.98 -2.14 -37.56
CA GLU A 401 4.96 -1.99 -36.51
C GLU A 401 5.58 -2.02 -35.10
N THR A 402 6.57 -2.88 -34.89
CA THR A 402 7.27 -3.00 -33.59
C THR A 402 8.04 -1.73 -33.25
N ARG A 403 8.71 -1.11 -34.23
CA ARG A 403 9.36 0.19 -34.05
C ARG A 403 8.35 1.28 -33.72
N ARG A 404 7.21 1.34 -34.42
CA ARG A 404 6.13 2.28 -34.13
C ARG A 404 5.63 2.15 -32.68
N LEU A 405 5.36 0.92 -32.24
CA LEU A 405 4.93 0.66 -30.86
C LEU A 405 6.01 1.05 -29.83
N LEU A 406 7.29 0.80 -30.12
CA LEU A 406 8.40 1.24 -29.25
C LEU A 406 8.45 2.76 -29.14
N ASP A 407 8.32 3.49 -30.25
CA ASP A 407 8.33 4.95 -30.24
C ASP A 407 7.14 5.51 -29.44
N GLU A 408 5.94 4.96 -29.66
CA GLU A 408 4.71 5.40 -28.99
C GLU A 408 4.69 5.11 -27.48
N ARG A 409 5.13 3.92 -27.07
CA ARG A 409 4.99 3.44 -25.67
C ARG A 409 6.26 3.67 -24.85
N PHE A 410 7.41 3.73 -25.49
CA PHE A 410 8.73 3.72 -24.86
C PHE A 410 9.66 4.83 -25.35
N GLY A 411 9.16 5.87 -26.03
CA GLY A 411 9.95 7.05 -26.38
C GLY A 411 10.65 7.70 -25.18
N TRP A 412 10.09 7.55 -23.97
CA TRP A 412 10.69 8.04 -22.72
C TRP A 412 12.05 7.41 -22.38
N LEU A 413 12.40 6.25 -22.96
CA LEU A 413 13.71 5.62 -22.76
C LEU A 413 14.86 6.51 -23.23
N GLU A 414 14.63 7.41 -24.18
CA GLU A 414 15.63 8.35 -24.71
C GLU A 414 16.16 9.30 -23.63
N ALA A 415 15.40 9.53 -22.55
CA ALA A 415 15.80 10.41 -21.45
C ALA A 415 16.71 9.72 -20.42
N LEU A 416 16.94 8.41 -20.51
CA LEU A 416 17.58 7.62 -19.44
C LEU A 416 19.08 7.30 -19.65
N GLU A 417 19.73 7.88 -20.67
CA GLU A 417 21.15 7.67 -20.98
C GLU A 417 21.58 6.17 -20.93
N LEU A 418 20.80 5.28 -21.55
CA LEU A 418 20.89 3.82 -21.35
C LEU A 418 22.17 3.15 -21.89
N ASP A 419 22.95 3.87 -22.70
CA ASP A 419 24.28 3.44 -23.16
C ASP A 419 25.42 3.96 -22.26
N GLY A 420 25.10 4.74 -21.23
CA GLY A 420 26.05 5.31 -20.28
C GLY A 420 26.61 4.28 -19.28
N ALA A 421 27.76 4.61 -18.68
CA ALA A 421 28.45 3.73 -17.73
C ALA A 421 27.62 3.42 -16.47
N ASP A 422 26.70 4.31 -16.12
CA ASP A 422 25.87 4.19 -14.91
C ASP A 422 24.52 3.49 -15.16
N ALA A 423 24.17 3.16 -16.41
CA ALA A 423 22.88 2.56 -16.75
C ALA A 423 22.77 1.07 -16.38
N ASP A 424 23.87 0.33 -16.40
CA ASP A 424 23.88 -1.13 -16.22
C ASP A 424 24.75 -1.58 -15.03
N VAL A 425 24.46 -1.03 -13.84
CA VAL A 425 25.31 -1.18 -12.64
C VAL A 425 24.84 -2.29 -11.71
N PHE A 426 23.54 -2.52 -11.61
CA PHE A 426 22.95 -3.49 -10.67
C PHE A 426 22.30 -4.69 -11.35
N TRP A 427 22.47 -5.85 -10.72
CA TRP A 427 21.60 -7.02 -10.85
C TRP A 427 20.51 -6.99 -9.79
N TRP A 428 19.34 -7.47 -10.19
CA TRP A 428 18.28 -7.89 -9.28
C TRP A 428 18.20 -9.41 -9.30
N VAL A 429 18.40 -10.02 -8.14
CA VAL A 429 18.48 -11.49 -7.99
C VAL A 429 17.60 -11.99 -6.87
N VAL A 430 17.16 -13.24 -6.95
CA VAL A 430 16.54 -13.95 -5.82
C VAL A 430 17.64 -14.54 -4.95
N SER A 431 17.57 -14.30 -3.64
CA SER A 431 18.50 -14.86 -2.65
C SER A 431 18.23 -16.33 -2.39
N ASP A 432 19.27 -17.18 -2.34
CA ASP A 432 19.12 -18.60 -1.95
C ASP A 432 18.68 -18.78 -0.50
N ASN A 433 19.13 -17.90 0.39
CA ASN A 433 18.88 -18.04 1.82
C ASN A 433 17.44 -17.66 2.20
N THR A 434 16.84 -16.72 1.46
CA THR A 434 15.59 -16.08 1.89
C THR A 434 14.50 -16.10 0.82
N GLU A 435 14.82 -16.52 -0.41
CA GLU A 435 13.96 -16.47 -1.59
C GLU A 435 13.36 -15.07 -1.86
N GLU A 436 14.02 -14.02 -1.37
CA GLU A 436 13.59 -12.63 -1.55
C GLU A 436 14.44 -11.94 -2.62
N PRO A 437 13.86 -10.97 -3.36
CA PRO A 437 14.62 -10.09 -4.24
C PRO A 437 15.70 -9.30 -3.49
N ARG A 438 16.90 -9.29 -4.05
CA ARG A 438 18.06 -8.51 -3.62
C ARG A 438 18.63 -7.75 -4.80
N ARG A 439 19.36 -6.67 -4.50
CA ARG A 439 20.11 -5.89 -5.48
C ARG A 439 21.60 -5.99 -5.20
N ALA A 440 22.40 -6.28 -6.22
CA ALA A 440 23.86 -6.41 -6.11
C ALA A 440 24.54 -5.77 -7.31
N ARG A 441 25.74 -5.21 -7.12
CA ARG A 441 26.52 -4.67 -8.26
C ARG A 441 26.92 -5.79 -9.20
N ARG A 442 26.79 -5.57 -10.51
CA ARG A 442 27.16 -6.55 -11.55
C ARG A 442 28.61 -6.99 -11.46
N SER A 443 29.50 -6.08 -11.05
CA SER A 443 30.92 -6.36 -10.82
C SER A 443 31.22 -7.30 -9.66
N ARG A 444 30.24 -7.58 -8.79
CA ARG A 444 30.40 -8.41 -7.58
C ARG A 444 29.68 -9.75 -7.64
N LEU A 445 28.71 -9.90 -8.53
CA LEU A 445 27.85 -11.08 -8.56
C LEU A 445 27.46 -11.40 -10.01
N ALA A 446 27.75 -12.62 -10.45
CA ALA A 446 27.07 -13.20 -11.61
C ALA A 446 25.69 -13.70 -11.16
N PRO A 447 24.61 -13.48 -11.92
CA PRO A 447 23.26 -13.78 -11.45
C PRO A 447 22.97 -15.29 -11.36
N GLU A 448 23.75 -16.15 -12.04
CA GLU A 448 23.63 -17.61 -11.99
C GLU A 448 22.18 -18.12 -12.14
N ARG A 449 21.41 -17.54 -13.08
CA ARG A 449 19.98 -17.85 -13.35
C ARG A 449 19.01 -17.49 -12.22
N ARG A 450 19.41 -16.63 -11.29
CA ARG A 450 18.57 -16.09 -10.22
C ARG A 450 18.06 -14.68 -10.54
N ASP A 451 18.23 -14.21 -11.77
CA ASP A 451 17.80 -12.86 -12.14
C ASP A 451 16.28 -12.70 -12.05
N VAL A 452 15.84 -11.55 -11.52
CA VAL A 452 14.41 -11.25 -11.36
C VAL A 452 13.80 -10.72 -12.67
N ALA A 453 14.62 -10.44 -13.68
CA ALA A 453 14.24 -9.90 -15.01
C ALA A 453 13.41 -8.61 -14.94
N ILE A 454 13.95 -7.58 -14.26
CA ILE A 454 13.36 -6.24 -14.19
C ILE A 454 14.24 -5.16 -14.86
N ASP A 455 15.24 -5.58 -15.62
CA ASP A 455 16.08 -4.74 -16.49
C ASP A 455 15.34 -4.31 -17.78
N VAL A 456 14.07 -3.95 -17.63
CA VAL A 456 13.11 -3.69 -18.72
C VAL A 456 13.59 -2.58 -19.65
N ALA A 457 14.00 -1.43 -19.10
CA ALA A 457 14.49 -0.30 -19.86
C ALA A 457 15.68 -0.68 -20.75
N LEU A 458 16.68 -1.38 -20.19
CA LEU A 458 17.86 -1.86 -20.91
C LEU A 458 17.49 -2.87 -22.01
N ARG A 459 16.58 -3.80 -21.73
CA ARG A 459 16.14 -4.81 -22.71
C ARG A 459 15.42 -4.20 -23.90
N LEU A 460 14.49 -3.28 -23.65
CA LEU A 460 13.74 -2.57 -24.69
C LEU A 460 14.66 -1.65 -25.50
N TRP A 461 15.60 -0.97 -24.85
CA TRP A 461 16.59 -0.13 -25.53
C TRP A 461 17.47 -0.94 -26.49
N ARG A 462 18.05 -2.04 -26.00
CA ARG A 462 18.88 -2.94 -26.83
C ARG A 462 18.07 -3.57 -27.96
N PHE A 463 16.81 -3.93 -27.70
CA PHE A 463 15.91 -4.44 -28.74
C PHE A 463 15.64 -3.39 -29.82
N ARG A 464 15.32 -2.16 -29.43
CA ARG A 464 15.13 -1.03 -30.36
C ARG A 464 16.36 -0.84 -31.25
N SER A 465 17.56 -0.83 -30.67
CA SER A 465 18.82 -0.68 -31.41
C SER A 465 19.05 -1.81 -32.42
N ASN A 466 18.75 -3.06 -32.05
CA ASN A 466 18.90 -4.19 -32.97
C ASN A 466 17.89 -4.11 -34.13
N LEU A 467 16.71 -3.55 -33.88
CA LEU A 467 15.71 -3.40 -34.92
C LEU A 467 16.08 -2.35 -35.96
N VAL A 468 17.00 -1.39 -35.75
CA VAL A 468 17.20 -0.20 -36.62
C VAL A 468 17.51 -0.52 -38.08
N GLU A 469 18.32 -1.55 -38.34
CA GLU A 469 18.76 -1.92 -39.70
C GLU A 469 17.90 -3.03 -40.34
N ALA A 470 16.96 -3.62 -39.58
CA ALA A 470 16.10 -4.69 -40.08
C ALA A 470 15.06 -4.18 -41.11
N ASP A 471 14.67 -5.02 -42.07
CA ASP A 471 13.62 -4.66 -43.03
C ASP A 471 12.25 -4.56 -42.34
N GLY A 472 11.56 -3.44 -42.53
CA GLY A 472 10.29 -3.13 -41.87
C GLY A 472 9.15 -4.10 -42.18
N ALA A 473 9.18 -4.78 -43.33
CA ALA A 473 8.19 -5.78 -43.72
C ALA A 473 8.45 -7.17 -43.10
N THR A 474 9.63 -7.39 -42.53
CA THR A 474 9.99 -8.68 -41.94
C THR A 474 9.18 -8.91 -40.65
N PRO A 475 8.58 -10.10 -40.46
CA PRO A 475 8.00 -10.49 -39.19
C PRO A 475 9.06 -10.56 -38.08
N VAL A 476 8.78 -10.02 -36.90
CA VAL A 476 9.74 -9.95 -35.78
C VAL A 476 10.21 -11.33 -35.34
N GLN A 477 9.41 -12.38 -35.52
CA GLN A 477 9.88 -13.77 -35.30
C GLN A 477 11.21 -14.09 -36.02
N GLY A 478 11.44 -13.55 -37.21
CA GLY A 478 12.69 -13.75 -37.95
C GLY A 478 13.88 -13.17 -37.19
N VAL A 479 13.71 -11.95 -36.66
CA VAL A 479 14.71 -11.30 -35.81
C VAL A 479 14.93 -12.08 -34.51
N LEU A 480 13.85 -12.58 -33.88
CA LEU A 480 13.94 -13.32 -32.62
C LEU A 480 14.58 -14.70 -32.74
N VAL A 481 14.58 -15.31 -33.93
CA VAL A 481 15.34 -16.55 -34.19
C VAL A 481 16.85 -16.28 -34.13
N ASP A 482 17.29 -15.17 -34.72
CA ASP A 482 18.70 -14.78 -34.74
C ASP A 482 19.13 -14.12 -33.41
N HIS A 483 18.20 -13.47 -32.71
CA HIS A 483 18.41 -12.72 -31.47
C HIS A 483 17.41 -13.11 -30.36
N PRO A 484 17.49 -14.34 -29.84
CA PRO A 484 16.53 -14.85 -28.85
C PRO A 484 16.53 -14.07 -27.52
N GLU A 485 17.60 -13.34 -27.20
CA GLU A 485 17.70 -12.46 -26.03
C GLU A 485 16.65 -11.35 -26.00
N HIS A 486 16.10 -10.97 -27.16
CA HIS A 486 15.08 -9.91 -27.27
C HIS A 486 13.65 -10.39 -27.08
N ARG A 487 13.42 -11.70 -26.90
CA ARG A 487 12.06 -12.25 -26.74
C ARG A 487 11.28 -11.57 -25.61
N GLN A 488 11.91 -11.39 -24.44
CA GLN A 488 11.25 -10.74 -23.30
C GLN A 488 10.92 -9.27 -23.57
N ALA A 489 11.77 -8.56 -24.33
CA ALA A 489 11.51 -7.17 -24.71
C ALA A 489 10.30 -7.08 -25.66
N PHE A 490 10.20 -8.01 -26.60
CA PHE A 490 9.07 -8.11 -27.52
C PHE A 490 7.75 -8.46 -26.80
N GLU A 491 7.78 -9.46 -25.91
CA GLU A 491 6.61 -9.82 -25.09
C GLU A 491 6.21 -8.66 -24.18
N ARG A 492 7.17 -7.96 -23.58
CA ARG A 492 6.95 -6.77 -22.76
C ARG A 492 6.29 -5.65 -23.57
N LEU A 493 6.79 -5.33 -24.77
CA LEU A 493 6.20 -4.29 -25.62
C LEU A 493 4.70 -4.49 -25.84
N HIS A 494 4.26 -5.73 -26.05
CA HIS A 494 2.85 -6.07 -26.27
C HIS A 494 2.05 -6.00 -24.96
N ALA A 495 2.63 -6.47 -23.85
CA ALA A 495 1.98 -6.42 -22.53
C ALA A 495 1.82 -5.00 -21.98
N SER A 496 2.67 -4.04 -22.39
CA SER A 496 2.59 -2.64 -21.99
C SER A 496 1.59 -1.88 -22.86
N ASP A 497 0.31 -2.25 -22.75
CA ASP A 497 -0.79 -1.77 -23.59
C ASP A 497 -1.70 -0.73 -22.91
N ARG A 498 -1.37 -0.28 -21.69
CA ARG A 498 -2.14 0.71 -20.92
C ARG A 498 -1.36 2.01 -20.67
N ARG A 499 -2.07 3.04 -20.25
CA ARG A 499 -1.56 4.41 -20.10
C ARG A 499 -0.50 4.55 -18.99
N TYR A 500 -0.73 3.92 -17.85
CA TYR A 500 0.06 4.07 -16.62
C TYR A 500 0.74 2.76 -16.21
N CYS A 501 1.04 1.89 -17.18
CA CYS A 501 1.51 0.53 -16.89
C CYS A 501 3.02 0.37 -16.71
N GLU A 502 3.82 1.43 -16.85
CA GLU A 502 5.29 1.36 -16.77
C GLU A 502 5.85 2.39 -15.79
N PRO A 503 6.60 1.99 -14.76
CA PRO A 503 7.49 2.91 -14.07
C PRO A 503 8.54 3.42 -15.07
N ARG A 504 8.61 4.74 -15.28
CA ARG A 504 9.52 5.35 -16.26
C ARG A 504 10.91 5.54 -15.65
N ASP A 505 11.57 4.42 -15.36
CA ASP A 505 12.86 4.38 -14.67
C ASP A 505 13.74 3.23 -15.19
N ASN A 506 15.03 3.27 -14.87
CA ASN A 506 15.96 2.18 -15.05
C ASN A 506 16.34 1.57 -13.69
N ALA A 507 15.69 0.46 -13.33
CA ALA A 507 15.96 -0.28 -12.09
C ALA A 507 17.41 -0.78 -11.93
N CYS A 508 18.19 -0.83 -13.02
CA CYS A 508 19.58 -1.26 -13.02
C CYS A 508 20.59 -0.10 -12.89
N ALA A 509 20.14 1.15 -12.95
CA ALA A 509 21.02 2.31 -12.91
C ALA A 509 21.69 2.52 -11.54
N ALA A 510 22.87 3.14 -11.54
CA ALA A 510 23.61 3.49 -10.32
C ALA A 510 22.78 4.37 -9.36
N GLY A 511 22.02 5.32 -9.92
CA GLY A 511 21.19 6.27 -9.21
C GLY A 511 19.79 5.77 -8.85
N TYR A 512 19.42 4.53 -9.22
CA TYR A 512 18.08 4.02 -8.96
C TYR A 512 17.77 3.96 -7.45
N LEU A 513 16.64 4.55 -7.07
CA LEU A 513 16.15 4.60 -5.68
C LEU A 513 14.90 3.71 -5.51
N PRO A 514 15.04 2.46 -5.04
CA PRO A 514 13.92 1.57 -4.72
C PRO A 514 12.81 2.20 -3.88
N LEU A 515 13.17 3.11 -2.97
CA LEU A 515 12.24 3.80 -2.09
C LEU A 515 11.10 4.49 -2.84
N GLN A 516 11.35 5.05 -4.03
CA GLN A 516 10.33 5.79 -4.80
C GLN A 516 9.14 4.88 -5.13
N ILE A 517 9.37 3.77 -5.83
CA ILE A 517 8.28 2.83 -6.19
C ILE A 517 7.74 2.06 -4.98
N GLN A 518 8.54 1.88 -3.92
CA GLN A 518 8.06 1.31 -2.67
C GLN A 518 7.03 2.23 -2.01
N ARG A 519 7.31 3.53 -1.87
CA ARG A 519 6.36 4.48 -1.28
C ARG A 519 5.06 4.55 -2.06
N PHE A 520 5.11 4.52 -3.40
CA PHE A 520 3.90 4.43 -4.22
C PHE A 520 2.99 3.26 -3.80
N GLN A 521 3.54 2.04 -3.75
CA GLN A 521 2.75 0.85 -3.41
C GLN A 521 2.23 0.90 -1.97
N LEU A 522 3.06 1.34 -1.03
CA LEU A 522 2.66 1.50 0.38
C LEU A 522 1.56 2.57 0.54
N ALA A 523 1.60 3.65 -0.25
CA ALA A 523 0.53 4.63 -0.30
C ALA A 523 -0.78 3.99 -0.81
N MET A 524 -0.74 3.12 -1.82
CA MET A 524 -1.93 2.40 -2.30
C MET A 524 -2.49 1.43 -1.27
N TYR A 525 -1.61 0.83 -0.46
CA TYR A 525 -2.00 0.03 0.70
C TYR A 525 -2.63 0.88 1.83
N GLY A 526 -2.44 2.20 1.81
CA GLY A 526 -2.97 3.13 2.79
C GLY A 526 -2.08 3.22 4.04
N MET A 527 -0.78 3.17 3.82
CA MET A 527 0.26 3.36 4.83
C MET A 527 0.75 4.81 4.83
N ASP A 528 1.28 5.24 5.99
CA ASP A 528 1.90 6.56 6.17
C ASP A 528 3.16 6.47 7.04
N ASN A 529 3.70 7.62 7.49
CA ASN A 529 4.90 7.75 8.32
C ASN A 529 6.14 7.13 7.65
N PHE A 530 6.32 7.43 6.38
CA PHE A 530 7.43 6.94 5.55
C PHE A 530 8.78 7.35 6.14
N LYS A 531 9.47 6.40 6.78
CA LYS A 531 10.78 6.62 7.40
C LYS A 531 11.83 5.68 6.80
N PRO A 532 12.62 6.14 5.82
CA PRO A 532 13.73 5.38 5.27
C PRO A 532 14.73 4.97 6.36
N LYS A 533 15.27 3.76 6.21
CA LYS A 533 16.42 3.27 7.01
C LYS A 533 17.66 3.02 6.17
N SER A 534 17.47 2.89 4.87
CA SER A 534 18.49 2.92 3.82
C SER A 534 17.79 3.25 2.51
N THR A 535 18.52 3.29 1.39
CA THR A 535 17.96 3.43 0.04
C THR A 535 17.09 2.25 -0.42
N ASP A 536 17.01 1.19 0.38
CA ASP A 536 16.41 -0.09 -0.01
C ASP A 536 15.33 -0.55 1.00
N TRP A 537 15.16 0.19 2.11
CA TRP A 537 14.36 -0.22 3.26
C TRP A 537 13.55 0.95 3.83
N LEU A 538 12.22 0.78 3.87
CA LEU A 538 11.27 1.80 4.29
C LEU A 538 10.40 1.30 5.45
N ARG A 539 10.31 2.09 6.52
CA ARG A 539 9.35 1.85 7.63
C ARG A 539 8.11 2.71 7.45
N VAL A 540 6.98 2.16 7.86
CA VAL A 540 5.65 2.77 7.72
C VAL A 540 4.72 2.33 8.84
N THR A 541 3.55 2.96 8.92
CA THR A 541 2.46 2.62 9.83
C THR A 541 1.17 2.38 9.04
N LEU A 542 0.42 1.33 9.38
CA LEU A 542 -0.91 1.01 8.86
C LEU A 542 -1.98 1.38 9.90
N PHE A 543 -3.18 1.75 9.45
CA PHE A 543 -4.37 1.91 10.30
C PHE A 543 -4.20 2.88 11.49
N GLN A 544 -3.26 3.81 11.42
CA GLN A 544 -3.13 4.84 12.46
C GLN A 544 -4.37 5.74 12.43
N GLY A 545 -5.06 5.86 13.56
CA GLY A 545 -6.32 6.62 13.67
C GLY A 545 -7.58 5.82 13.32
N ALA A 546 -7.45 4.64 12.70
CA ALA A 546 -8.59 3.81 12.28
C ALA A 546 -9.50 3.41 13.47
N PRO A 547 -10.80 3.18 13.24
CA PRO A 547 -11.71 2.68 14.28
C PRO A 547 -11.19 1.38 14.92
N ARG A 548 -11.47 1.21 16.21
CA ARG A 548 -11.39 -0.08 16.92
C ARG A 548 -12.57 -0.97 16.49
N LEU A 549 -12.57 -2.27 16.82
CA LEU A 549 -13.68 -3.15 16.43
C LEU A 549 -15.02 -2.67 16.98
N ASP A 550 -15.05 -2.27 18.25
CA ASP A 550 -16.24 -1.77 18.93
C ASP A 550 -16.68 -0.37 18.46
N ASP A 551 -15.86 0.32 17.67
CA ASP A 551 -16.20 1.60 17.06
C ASP A 551 -16.88 1.44 15.70
N LEU A 552 -16.95 0.22 15.16
CA LEU A 552 -17.53 -0.07 13.85
C LEU A 552 -19.07 -0.03 13.93
N GLY A 553 -19.68 0.85 13.15
CA GLY A 553 -21.13 0.99 13.05
C GLY A 553 -21.55 2.02 12.00
N PRO A 554 -22.86 2.27 11.85
CA PRO A 554 -23.39 3.17 10.82
C PRO A 554 -22.87 4.62 10.89
N ASP A 555 -22.45 5.06 12.08
CA ASP A 555 -21.92 6.40 12.33
C ASP A 555 -20.39 6.49 12.12
N THR A 556 -19.72 5.38 11.77
CA THR A 556 -18.27 5.38 11.53
C THR A 556 -17.95 6.12 10.24
N THR A 557 -17.18 7.20 10.35
CA THR A 557 -16.75 8.02 9.23
C THR A 557 -15.40 7.58 8.66
N ASP A 558 -15.23 7.74 7.34
CA ASP A 558 -13.96 7.50 6.64
C ASP A 558 -13.02 8.73 6.73
N ASP A 559 -12.84 9.29 7.92
CA ASP A 559 -12.03 10.49 8.19
C ASP A 559 -10.89 10.24 9.20
N TRP A 560 -10.60 8.95 9.44
CA TRP A 560 -9.71 8.48 10.49
C TRP A 560 -8.22 8.73 10.23
N VAL A 561 -7.82 9.03 8.98
CA VAL A 561 -6.42 9.26 8.59
C VAL A 561 -5.88 10.57 9.15
N LEU A 562 -4.55 10.73 9.12
CA LEU A 562 -3.85 11.92 9.63
C LEU A 562 -4.34 12.30 11.04
N PRO A 563 -4.41 11.34 11.99
CA PRO A 563 -4.89 11.66 13.33
C PRO A 563 -3.94 12.66 14.00
N PRO A 564 -4.45 13.68 14.70
CA PRO A 564 -3.60 14.51 15.53
C PRO A 564 -3.00 13.67 16.66
N ARG A 565 -1.84 14.05 17.15
CA ARG A 565 -1.30 13.47 18.39
C ARG A 565 -2.28 13.78 19.55
N PRO A 566 -2.66 12.79 20.39
CA PRO A 566 -3.51 13.03 21.55
C PRO A 566 -2.93 14.13 22.45
N GLY A 567 -3.79 14.98 23.00
CA GLY A 567 -3.38 16.17 23.75
C GLY A 567 -3.30 17.45 22.92
N MET A 568 -3.31 17.37 21.58
CA MET A 568 -3.61 18.52 20.71
C MET A 568 -5.14 18.68 20.57
N ALA A 569 -5.65 19.91 20.57
CA ALA A 569 -7.09 20.17 20.43
C ALA A 569 -7.62 19.60 19.10
N GLU A 570 -8.68 18.79 19.16
CA GLU A 570 -9.43 18.39 17.97
C GLU A 570 -10.23 19.60 17.44
N ASN A 571 -10.32 19.74 16.11
CA ASN A 571 -11.27 20.70 15.53
C ASN A 571 -12.69 20.25 15.90
N PRO A 572 -13.65 21.19 16.10
CA PRO A 572 -15.06 20.82 16.03
C PRO A 572 -15.28 20.03 14.72
N SER A 573 -15.98 18.91 14.85
CA SER A 573 -16.30 17.92 13.81
C SER A 573 -16.46 18.54 12.42
N ALA A 574 -15.98 17.82 11.38
CA ALA A 574 -16.24 18.17 9.98
C ALA A 574 -17.72 18.55 9.80
N PRO A 575 -18.07 19.48 8.88
CA PRO A 575 -19.47 19.72 8.57
C PRO A 575 -20.14 18.38 8.26
N GLN A 576 -21.07 17.98 9.12
CA GLN A 576 -21.85 16.75 9.00
C GLN A 576 -22.73 16.91 7.75
N ASP A 577 -22.22 16.48 6.61
CA ASP A 577 -23.04 16.33 5.43
C ASP A 577 -23.90 15.09 5.64
N ARG A 578 -25.09 15.32 6.21
CA ARG A 578 -26.14 14.32 6.39
C ARG A 578 -26.56 13.82 5.01
N ARG A 579 -25.90 12.79 4.50
CA ARG A 579 -26.56 11.90 3.56
C ARG A 579 -27.36 10.88 4.37
N SER A 580 -28.68 11.05 4.33
CA SER A 580 -29.68 10.02 4.61
C SER A 580 -30.64 10.00 3.43
N PRO A 581 -31.23 8.84 3.08
CA PRO A 581 -30.67 7.49 3.01
C PRO A 581 -30.05 7.18 1.63
#